data_AF-A0A0W4ZN38-F1
#
_entry.id   AF-A0A0W4ZN38-F1
#
_cell.length_a   1.000
_cell.length_b   1.000
_cell.length_c   1.000
_cell.angle_alpha   90.00
_cell.angle_beta   90.00
_cell.angle_gamma   90.00
#
_symmetry.space_group_name_H-M   'P 1'
#
loop_
_entity.id
_entity.type
_entity.pdbx_description
1 polymer ?
#
loop_
_entity_poly.entity_id
_entity_poly.type
_entity_poly.pdbx_seq_one_letter_code
_entity_poly.pdbx_strand_id
1 'polypeptide(L)'
;MKIQEKQDKRKVNDNEEYLVKKKNKKRVKIGGEIEKEEIKKKIRKKKEEIEEIEEDNERNVSEGSEEVEEEDKNVKKEENKEEEDKEDMVDFGEAMSRIVSSDVKSIYKEDPILSSCIMEISKKIEEKNVENKAKMLISMEKKKEQEKGRIKDIIPLNNDEEVSKILNYEKFLRKTAQKAVINLFNAIGEAQAKAKKVSKDLKKKGLTNTIKREKEVAKMSKQNFFDLIKNPKKI
;
A
#
# COMPACT_ATOMS: atom_id res chain seq x y z
N MET A 1 39.31 -45.33 -52.14
CA MET A 1 38.52 -44.25 -52.79
C MET A 1 38.25 -43.18 -51.73
N LYS A 2 38.62 -41.93 -52.02
CA LYS A 2 38.55 -40.79 -51.09
C LYS A 2 37.14 -40.18 -51.13
N ILE A 3 36.53 -39.97 -49.96
CA ILE A 3 35.26 -39.24 -49.84
C ILE A 3 35.61 -37.77 -49.57
N GLN A 4 35.18 -36.87 -50.45
CA GLN A 4 35.30 -35.41 -50.28
C GLN A 4 34.00 -34.89 -49.65
N GLU A 5 34.08 -34.36 -48.42
CA GLU A 5 33.02 -33.54 -47.83
C GLU A 5 33.10 -32.12 -48.39
N LYS A 6 32.08 -31.69 -49.13
CA LYS A 6 31.85 -30.28 -49.47
C LYS A 6 31.10 -29.61 -48.31
N GLN A 7 31.71 -28.60 -47.69
CA GLN A 7 31.02 -27.70 -46.77
C GLN A 7 30.39 -26.53 -47.55
N ASP A 8 29.06 -26.50 -47.64
CA ASP A 8 28.31 -25.32 -48.06
C ASP A 8 28.07 -24.40 -46.86
N LYS A 9 28.86 -23.33 -46.75
CA LYS A 9 28.66 -22.27 -45.76
C LYS A 9 27.58 -21.30 -46.25
N ARG A 10 26.36 -21.41 -45.73
CA ARG A 10 25.33 -20.37 -45.87
C ARG A 10 25.75 -19.16 -45.01
N LYS A 11 26.15 -18.07 -45.65
CA LYS A 11 26.31 -16.77 -44.99
C LYS A 11 24.91 -16.22 -44.73
N VAL A 12 24.48 -16.20 -43.47
CA VAL A 12 23.28 -15.49 -43.03
C VAL A 12 23.65 -14.02 -42.89
N ASN A 13 22.91 -13.13 -43.55
CA ASN A 13 23.19 -11.69 -43.57
C ASN A 13 22.84 -11.05 -42.22
N ASP A 14 23.85 -10.53 -41.52
CA ASP A 14 23.75 -9.87 -40.20
C ASP A 14 22.70 -8.73 -40.16
N ASN A 15 22.38 -8.12 -41.31
CA ASN A 15 21.43 -7.01 -41.42
C ASN A 15 19.98 -7.35 -41.04
N GLU A 16 19.53 -8.59 -41.24
CA GLU A 16 18.15 -8.98 -40.88
C GLU A 16 17.97 -9.11 -39.36
N GLU A 17 19.00 -9.57 -38.65
CA GLU A 17 18.97 -9.73 -37.20
C GLU A 17 18.91 -8.38 -36.46
N TYR A 18 19.60 -7.35 -36.99
CA TYR A 18 19.54 -5.98 -36.43
C TYR A 18 18.15 -5.34 -36.59
N LEU A 19 17.46 -5.58 -37.71
CA LEU A 19 16.13 -5.02 -37.96
C LEU A 19 15.05 -5.67 -37.09
N VAL A 20 15.14 -6.97 -36.84
CA VAL A 20 14.24 -7.70 -35.94
C VAL A 20 14.42 -7.23 -34.48
N LYS A 21 15.68 -7.04 -34.02
CA LYS A 21 15.98 -6.51 -32.68
C LYS A 21 15.43 -5.08 -32.48
N LYS A 22 15.45 -4.23 -33.51
CA LYS A 22 14.94 -2.84 -33.44
C LYS A 22 13.40 -2.77 -33.38
N LYS A 23 12.71 -3.67 -34.10
CA LYS A 23 11.23 -3.79 -34.04
C LYS A 23 10.76 -4.33 -32.68
N ASN A 24 11.47 -5.29 -32.10
CA ASN A 24 11.13 -5.85 -30.78
C ASN A 24 11.33 -4.82 -29.65
N LYS A 25 12.40 -4.00 -29.68
CA LYS A 25 12.61 -2.91 -28.71
C LYS A 25 11.51 -1.85 -28.75
N LYS A 26 10.94 -1.53 -29.92
CA LYS A 26 9.81 -0.59 -30.03
C LYS A 26 8.51 -1.17 -29.46
N ARG A 27 8.21 -2.46 -29.71
CA ARG A 27 7.02 -3.13 -29.17
C ARG A 27 7.05 -3.24 -27.64
N VAL A 28 8.21 -3.52 -27.04
CA VAL A 28 8.37 -3.60 -25.58
C VAL A 28 8.21 -2.23 -24.91
N LYS A 29 8.66 -1.13 -25.55
CA LYS A 29 8.45 0.23 -25.03
C LYS A 29 6.98 0.66 -25.04
N ILE A 30 6.27 0.38 -26.13
CA ILE A 30 4.84 0.72 -26.28
C ILE A 30 3.99 -0.09 -25.29
N GLY A 31 4.28 -1.39 -25.10
CA GLY A 31 3.58 -2.22 -24.11
C GLY A 31 3.80 -1.77 -22.66
N GLY A 32 5.03 -1.37 -22.32
CA GLY A 32 5.37 -0.90 -20.98
C GLY A 32 4.82 0.50 -20.63
N GLU A 33 4.49 1.33 -21.62
CA GLU A 33 3.82 2.61 -21.41
C GLU A 33 2.32 2.42 -21.13
N ILE A 34 1.66 1.49 -21.85
CA ILE A 34 0.24 1.16 -21.66
C ILE A 34 -0.01 0.55 -20.27
N GLU A 35 0.85 -0.38 -19.82
CA GLU A 35 0.74 -0.96 -18.47
C GLU A 35 0.96 0.07 -17.35
N LYS A 36 1.87 1.03 -17.54
CA LYS A 36 2.11 2.12 -16.57
C LYS A 36 0.93 3.08 -16.46
N GLU A 37 0.24 3.39 -17.56
CA GLU A 37 -0.96 4.22 -17.55
C GLU A 37 -2.15 3.53 -16.87
N GLU A 38 -2.32 2.22 -17.09
CA GLU A 38 -3.35 1.43 -16.40
C GLU A 38 -3.11 1.33 -14.89
N ILE A 39 -1.84 1.16 -14.48
CA ILE A 39 -1.46 1.14 -13.06
C ILE A 39 -1.69 2.52 -12.42
N LYS A 40 -1.34 3.62 -13.10
CA LYS A 40 -1.63 4.99 -12.62
C LYS A 40 -3.13 5.25 -12.45
N LYS A 41 -3.97 4.79 -13.38
CA LYS A 41 -5.44 4.91 -13.28
C LYS A 41 -6.00 4.09 -12.11
N LYS A 42 -5.45 2.90 -11.84
CA LYS A 42 -5.86 2.07 -10.68
C LYS A 42 -5.43 2.68 -9.34
N ILE A 43 -4.25 3.31 -9.26
CA ILE A 43 -3.77 3.99 -8.06
C ILE A 43 -4.60 5.24 -7.75
N ARG A 44 -4.99 6.01 -8.77
CA ARG A 44 -5.82 7.21 -8.60
C ARG A 44 -7.22 6.87 -8.06
N LYS A 45 -7.86 5.84 -8.62
CA LYS A 45 -9.15 5.34 -8.11
C LYS A 45 -9.08 4.84 -6.67
N LYS A 46 -7.99 4.16 -6.29
CA LYS A 46 -7.79 3.72 -4.90
C LYS A 46 -7.53 4.86 -3.93
N LYS A 47 -6.94 5.98 -4.36
CA LYS A 47 -6.75 7.16 -3.51
C LYS A 47 -8.07 7.89 -3.26
N GLU A 48 -8.88 8.06 -4.30
CA GLU A 48 -10.22 8.66 -4.20
C GLU A 48 -11.15 7.82 -3.28
N GLU A 49 -11.02 6.49 -3.28
CA GLU A 49 -11.76 5.58 -2.38
C GLU A 49 -11.26 5.59 -0.91
N ILE A 50 -10.05 6.08 -0.65
CA ILE A 50 -9.46 6.17 0.71
C ILE A 50 -9.78 7.54 1.33
N GLU A 51 -9.76 8.62 0.54
CA GLU A 51 -10.12 9.97 1.00
C GLU A 51 -11.59 10.07 1.41
N GLU A 52 -12.52 9.31 0.81
CA GLU A 52 -13.93 9.24 1.25
C GLU A 52 -14.16 8.48 2.57
N ILE A 53 -13.18 7.70 3.07
CA ILE A 53 -13.29 6.91 4.31
C ILE A 53 -12.65 7.65 5.51
N GLU A 54 -11.74 8.59 5.25
CA GLU A 54 -11.04 9.35 6.30
C GLU A 54 -11.85 10.53 6.86
N GLU A 55 -12.86 11.05 6.15
CA GLU A 55 -13.71 12.15 6.67
C GLU A 55 -14.72 11.72 7.77
N ASP A 56 -14.95 10.42 7.98
CA ASP A 56 -15.96 9.91 8.93
C ASP A 56 -15.39 9.34 10.25
N ASN A 57 -14.06 9.38 10.47
CA ASN A 57 -13.40 8.75 11.63
C ASN A 57 -12.61 9.68 12.57
N GLU A 58 -12.74 11.00 12.49
CA GLU A 58 -12.01 11.94 13.39
C GLU A 58 -12.82 12.46 14.60
N ARG A 59 -13.72 11.65 15.17
CA ARG A 59 -14.31 11.96 16.49
C ARG A 59 -14.31 10.76 17.43
N ASN A 60 -13.35 10.78 18.36
CA ASN A 60 -13.10 9.91 19.51
C ASN A 60 -12.15 8.72 19.26
N VAL A 61 -10.91 8.81 19.76
CA VAL A 61 -10.47 8.11 20.99
C VAL A 61 -9.30 8.90 21.59
N SER A 62 -9.53 9.43 22.80
CA SER A 62 -8.52 9.98 23.71
C SER A 62 -8.18 8.91 24.76
N GLU A 63 -6.94 9.00 25.27
CA GLU A 63 -6.35 8.36 26.46
C GLU A 63 -5.84 6.91 26.39
N GLY A 64 -4.53 6.78 26.63
CA GLY A 64 -3.80 5.54 26.84
C GLY A 64 -2.28 5.75 26.75
N SER A 65 -1.73 6.64 27.58
CA SER A 65 -0.29 6.89 27.73
C SER A 65 0.44 5.69 28.31
N GLU A 66 1.57 5.31 27.71
CA GLU A 66 2.75 4.83 28.43
C GLU A 66 3.96 5.61 27.92
N GLU A 67 4.57 6.32 28.86
CA GLU A 67 5.67 7.24 28.74
C GLU A 67 6.98 6.48 28.47
N VAL A 68 7.71 6.87 27.43
CA VAL A 68 9.17 6.75 27.41
C VAL A 68 9.69 8.16 27.14
N GLU A 69 10.30 8.71 28.17
CA GLU A 69 10.97 10.01 28.19
C GLU A 69 11.99 10.10 27.06
N GLU A 70 11.74 10.94 26.06
CA GLU A 70 12.81 11.63 25.34
C GLU A 70 12.58 13.13 25.53
N GLU A 71 13.34 13.65 26.48
CA GLU A 71 13.46 15.07 26.81
C GLU A 71 13.72 15.91 25.55
N ASP A 72 12.84 16.88 25.34
CA ASP A 72 13.10 18.23 24.85
C ASP A 72 14.31 18.43 23.91
N LYS A 73 14.12 18.10 22.63
CA LYS A 73 14.95 18.65 21.54
C LYS A 73 14.15 19.59 20.66
N ASN A 74 13.67 20.69 21.24
CA ASN A 74 13.16 21.81 20.45
C ASN A 74 13.50 23.18 21.06
N VAL A 75 14.79 23.43 21.36
CA VAL A 75 15.34 24.80 21.51
C VAL A 75 16.78 24.97 20.94
N LYS A 76 17.47 23.91 20.49
CA LYS A 76 18.88 24.02 20.03
C LYS A 76 19.05 23.96 18.52
N LYS A 77 18.55 24.96 17.79
CA LYS A 77 18.76 25.04 16.33
C LYS A 77 19.79 26.10 15.89
N GLU A 78 20.39 26.82 16.84
CA GLU A 78 21.33 27.91 16.56
C GLU A 78 22.76 27.67 17.08
N GLU A 79 22.96 26.90 18.17
CA GLU A 79 24.32 26.61 18.70
C GLU A 79 25.07 25.50 17.93
N ASN A 80 24.37 24.58 17.25
CA ASN A 80 25.03 23.49 16.51
C ASN A 80 25.63 23.94 15.16
N LYS A 81 25.30 25.12 14.64
CA LYS A 81 25.88 25.61 13.37
C LYS A 81 27.38 25.88 13.49
N GLU A 82 27.82 26.44 14.61
CA GLU A 82 29.24 26.74 14.83
C GLU A 82 30.09 25.49 15.10
N GLU A 83 29.48 24.37 15.49
CA GLU A 83 30.18 23.08 15.62
C GLU A 83 30.28 22.38 14.27
N GLU A 84 29.19 22.37 13.47
CA GLU A 84 29.19 21.87 12.08
C GLU A 84 30.22 22.62 11.20
N ASP A 85 30.28 23.97 11.29
CA ASP A 85 31.23 24.78 10.52
C ASP A 85 32.71 24.51 10.88
N LYS A 86 32.99 24.09 12.14
CA LYS A 86 34.35 23.72 12.58
C LYS A 86 34.74 22.33 12.09
N GLU A 87 33.80 21.38 12.09
CA GLU A 87 34.00 20.06 11.47
C GLU A 87 34.29 20.21 9.97
N ASP A 88 33.56 21.08 9.26
CA ASP A 88 33.81 21.38 7.85
C ASP A 88 35.21 22.00 7.59
N MET A 89 35.74 22.80 8.52
CA MET A 89 37.12 23.32 8.42
C MET A 89 38.19 22.24 8.66
N VAL A 90 37.95 21.31 9.59
CA VAL A 90 38.84 20.16 9.85
C VAL A 90 38.84 19.21 8.66
N ASP A 91 37.66 18.96 8.08
CA ASP A 91 37.47 18.18 6.85
C ASP A 91 38.16 18.84 5.65
N PHE A 92 38.11 20.16 5.53
CA PHE A 92 38.82 20.89 4.46
C PHE A 92 40.35 20.79 4.59
N GLY A 93 40.87 20.94 5.81
CA GLY A 93 42.31 20.79 6.09
C GLY A 93 42.81 19.39 5.80
N GLU A 94 42.05 18.37 6.19
CA GLU A 94 42.36 16.98 5.90
C GLU A 94 42.24 16.66 4.40
N ALA A 95 41.22 17.18 3.71
CA ALA A 95 41.08 17.07 2.26
C ALA A 95 42.27 17.70 1.52
N MET A 96 42.72 18.90 1.93
CA MET A 96 43.91 19.54 1.37
C MET A 96 45.19 18.73 1.63
N SER A 97 45.37 18.21 2.84
CA SER A 97 46.50 17.35 3.18
C SER A 97 46.50 16.05 2.36
N ARG A 98 45.32 15.44 2.14
CA ARG A 98 45.14 14.26 1.30
C ARG A 98 45.41 14.55 -0.17
N ILE A 99 44.91 15.66 -0.72
CA ILE A 99 45.16 16.09 -2.11
C ILE A 99 46.66 16.25 -2.35
N VAL A 100 47.37 16.91 -1.42
CA VAL A 100 48.83 17.12 -1.52
C VAL A 100 49.62 15.83 -1.32
N SER A 101 49.13 14.91 -0.48
CA SER A 101 49.80 13.62 -0.20
C SER A 101 49.49 12.52 -1.23
N SER A 102 48.45 12.69 -2.05
CA SER A 102 48.01 11.68 -3.01
C SER A 102 48.72 11.84 -4.36
N ASP A 103 49.40 10.79 -4.80
CA ASP A 103 49.96 10.72 -6.15
C ASP A 103 48.85 10.46 -7.17
N VAL A 104 48.45 11.49 -7.91
CA VAL A 104 47.43 11.39 -8.96
C VAL A 104 48.00 10.61 -10.15
N LYS A 105 47.32 9.53 -10.55
CA LYS A 105 47.68 8.73 -11.73
C LYS A 105 47.70 9.60 -13.00
N SER A 106 48.61 9.33 -13.94
CA SER A 106 48.86 10.20 -15.11
C SER A 106 47.64 10.56 -15.95
N ILE A 107 46.62 9.70 -15.96
CA ILE A 107 45.35 9.86 -16.68
C ILE A 107 44.48 10.98 -16.07
N TYR A 108 44.66 11.29 -14.78
CA TYR A 108 43.88 12.26 -14.03
C TYR A 108 44.65 13.55 -13.71
N LYS A 109 45.83 13.74 -14.33
CA LYS A 109 46.70 14.91 -14.10
C LYS A 109 46.15 16.22 -14.66
N GLU A 110 45.23 16.14 -15.63
CA GLU A 110 44.63 17.32 -16.24
C GLU A 110 43.79 18.11 -15.23
N ASP A 111 43.02 17.41 -14.38
CA ASP A 111 42.22 18.00 -13.28
C ASP A 111 42.29 17.12 -12.00
N PRO A 112 43.23 17.40 -11.08
CA PRO A 112 43.45 16.57 -9.87
C PRO A 112 42.35 16.73 -8.81
N ILE A 113 41.69 17.90 -8.75
CA ILE A 113 40.65 18.19 -7.74
C ILE A 113 39.35 17.45 -8.08
N LEU A 114 38.92 17.49 -9.34
CA LEU A 114 37.68 16.84 -9.75
C LEU A 114 37.80 15.31 -9.74
N SER A 115 38.96 14.78 -10.13
CA SER A 115 39.21 13.34 -10.16
C SER A 115 39.27 12.71 -8.76
N SER A 116 39.92 13.35 -7.79
CA SER A 116 39.94 12.89 -6.39
C SER A 116 38.53 12.90 -5.78
N CYS A 117 37.78 13.99 -5.95
CA CYS A 117 36.38 14.07 -5.50
C CYS A 117 35.50 12.97 -6.14
N ILE A 118 35.62 12.73 -7.44
CA ILE A 118 34.84 11.67 -8.13
C ILE A 118 35.18 10.28 -7.58
N MET A 119 36.46 10.00 -7.29
CA MET A 119 36.89 8.72 -6.72
C MET A 119 36.39 8.52 -5.30
N GLU A 120 36.37 9.56 -4.47
CA GLU A 120 35.80 9.50 -3.13
C GLU A 120 34.29 9.30 -3.19
N ILE A 121 33.60 10.02 -4.07
CA ILE A 121 32.17 9.86 -4.29
C ILE A 121 31.86 8.45 -4.79
N SER A 122 32.65 7.88 -5.71
CA SER A 122 32.43 6.52 -6.20
C SER A 122 32.66 5.48 -5.11
N LYS A 123 33.70 5.62 -4.29
CA LYS A 123 33.95 4.76 -3.11
C LYS A 123 32.81 4.85 -2.10
N LYS A 124 32.37 6.06 -1.75
CA LYS A 124 31.21 6.28 -0.85
C LYS A 124 29.92 5.68 -1.42
N ILE A 125 29.72 5.74 -2.75
CA ILE A 125 28.58 5.08 -3.41
C ILE A 125 28.70 3.56 -3.33
N GLU A 126 29.88 3.01 -3.56
CA GLU A 126 30.15 1.56 -3.45
C GLU A 126 29.94 1.06 -2.02
N GLU A 127 30.46 1.77 -1.02
CA GLU A 127 30.26 1.49 0.41
C GLU A 127 28.78 1.53 0.78
N LYS A 128 28.06 2.59 0.41
CA LYS A 128 26.60 2.69 0.63
C LYS A 128 25.84 1.54 -0.03
N ASN A 129 26.26 1.09 -1.22
CA ASN A 129 25.65 -0.05 -1.90
C ASN A 129 25.90 -1.37 -1.15
N VAL A 130 27.09 -1.55 -0.58
CA VAL A 130 27.44 -2.72 0.26
C VAL A 130 26.70 -2.68 1.60
N GLU A 131 26.64 -1.53 2.26
CA GLU A 131 25.90 -1.32 3.49
C GLU A 131 24.41 -1.58 3.32
N ASN A 132 23.81 -1.10 2.22
CA ASN A 132 22.40 -1.34 1.93
C ASN A 132 22.12 -2.84 1.75
N LYS A 133 23.01 -3.58 1.08
CA LYS A 133 22.90 -5.05 0.96
C LYS A 133 23.01 -5.72 2.33
N ALA A 134 23.95 -5.29 3.18
CA ALA A 134 24.10 -5.81 4.53
C ALA A 134 22.84 -5.55 5.38
N LYS A 135 22.28 -4.33 5.33
CA LYS A 135 21.02 -3.97 6.02
C LYS A 135 19.84 -4.80 5.53
N MET A 136 19.75 -5.07 4.23
CA MET A 136 18.72 -5.96 3.67
C MET A 136 18.86 -7.37 4.21
N LEU A 137 20.07 -7.93 4.26
CA LEU A 137 20.32 -9.27 4.81
C LEU A 137 19.96 -9.36 6.28
N ILE A 138 20.38 -8.39 7.10
CA ILE A 138 20.02 -8.31 8.54
C ILE A 138 18.51 -8.22 8.70
N SER A 139 17.84 -7.42 7.89
CA SER A 139 16.37 -7.28 7.96
C SER A 139 15.66 -8.57 7.55
N MET A 140 16.19 -9.30 6.56
CA MET A 140 15.68 -10.61 6.16
C MET A 140 15.88 -11.65 7.26
N GLU A 141 17.03 -11.64 7.93
CA GLU A 141 17.32 -12.56 9.03
C GLU A 141 16.42 -12.29 10.25
N LYS A 142 16.26 -11.03 10.65
CA LYS A 142 15.32 -10.62 11.69
C LYS A 142 13.89 -11.07 11.37
N LYS A 143 13.45 -10.89 10.12
CA LYS A 143 12.14 -11.40 9.67
C LYS A 143 12.07 -12.92 9.78
N LYS A 144 13.09 -13.65 9.30
CA LYS A 144 13.13 -15.12 9.44
C LYS A 144 13.05 -15.55 10.89
N GLU A 145 13.74 -14.86 11.80
CA GLU A 145 13.70 -15.14 13.24
C GLU A 145 12.31 -14.92 13.84
N GLN A 146 11.64 -13.82 13.50
CA GLN A 146 10.25 -13.56 13.87
C GLN A 146 9.29 -14.61 13.29
N GLU A 147 9.63 -15.21 12.15
CA GLU A 147 8.82 -16.21 11.46
C GLU A 147 9.02 -17.64 11.99
N LYS A 148 10.14 -17.94 12.67
CA LYS A 148 10.45 -19.30 13.20
C LYS A 148 9.38 -19.87 14.13
N GLY A 149 8.57 -19.03 14.78
CA GLY A 149 7.46 -19.45 15.65
C GLY A 149 6.06 -19.16 15.10
N ARG A 150 5.95 -18.52 13.92
CA ARG A 150 4.66 -18.10 13.37
C ARG A 150 4.16 -19.11 12.34
N ILE A 151 3.09 -19.83 12.67
CA ILE A 151 2.35 -20.65 11.70
C ILE A 151 1.61 -19.67 10.77
N LYS A 152 2.22 -19.35 9.62
CA LYS A 152 1.61 -18.49 8.59
C LYS A 152 0.53 -19.24 7.80
N ASP A 153 0.71 -20.53 7.64
CA ASP A 153 -0.13 -21.37 6.78
C ASP A 153 -1.14 -22.13 7.64
N ILE A 154 -2.14 -21.41 8.12
CA ILE A 154 -3.33 -21.99 8.79
C ILE A 154 -4.21 -22.71 7.76
N ILE A 155 -4.08 -22.33 6.48
CA ILE A 155 -4.72 -22.98 5.35
C ILE A 155 -3.63 -23.80 4.66
N PRO A 156 -3.74 -25.15 4.59
CA PRO A 156 -2.79 -25.96 3.85
C PRO A 156 -2.74 -25.48 2.39
N LEU A 157 -1.53 -25.18 1.89
CA LEU A 157 -1.30 -24.81 0.49
C LEU A 157 -1.45 -25.99 -0.47
N ASN A 158 -1.45 -27.22 0.06
CA ASN A 158 -1.89 -28.37 -0.70
C ASN A 158 -3.37 -28.18 -0.99
N ASN A 159 -3.75 -28.33 -2.27
CA ASN A 159 -5.11 -28.14 -2.77
C ASN A 159 -6.07 -29.18 -2.18
N ASP A 160 -6.29 -29.11 -0.88
CA ASP A 160 -7.35 -29.84 -0.21
C ASP A 160 -8.61 -29.09 -0.60
N GLU A 161 -9.19 -29.50 -1.73
CA GLU A 161 -10.45 -28.96 -2.22
C GLU A 161 -11.50 -28.91 -1.10
N GLU A 162 -11.42 -29.82 -0.14
CA GLU A 162 -12.20 -29.88 1.08
C GLU A 162 -12.06 -28.63 1.96
N VAL A 163 -10.83 -28.17 2.23
CA VAL A 163 -10.59 -26.95 3.03
C VAL A 163 -11.14 -25.72 2.30
N SER A 164 -10.93 -25.63 0.97
CA SER A 164 -11.50 -24.54 0.16
C SER A 164 -13.04 -24.57 0.15
N LYS A 165 -13.66 -25.75 0.10
CA LYS A 165 -15.12 -25.93 0.20
C LYS A 165 -15.63 -25.47 1.56
N ILE A 166 -14.96 -25.84 2.65
CA ILE A 166 -15.33 -25.42 4.02
C ILE A 166 -15.25 -23.90 4.17
N LEU A 167 -14.17 -23.26 3.70
CA LEU A 167 -14.01 -21.80 3.78
C LEU A 167 -15.03 -21.04 2.92
N ASN A 168 -15.38 -21.57 1.75
CA ASN A 168 -16.43 -20.99 0.91
C ASN A 168 -17.81 -21.13 1.56
N TYR A 169 -18.08 -22.27 2.19
CA TYR A 169 -19.30 -22.49 2.96
C TYR A 169 -19.40 -21.52 4.16
N GLU A 170 -18.31 -21.31 4.88
CA GLU A 170 -18.24 -20.35 5.98
C GLU A 170 -18.51 -18.91 5.49
N LYS A 171 -17.86 -18.49 4.38
CA LYS A 171 -18.12 -17.18 3.77
C LYS A 171 -19.56 -17.01 3.34
N PHE A 172 -20.17 -18.08 2.81
CA PHE A 172 -21.58 -18.09 2.42
C PHE A 172 -22.50 -17.91 3.64
N LEU A 173 -22.25 -18.63 4.73
CA LEU A 173 -22.98 -18.48 5.99
C LEU A 173 -22.83 -17.06 6.56
N ARG A 174 -21.61 -16.51 6.57
CA ARG A 174 -21.33 -15.14 7.03
C ARG A 174 -22.12 -14.10 6.24
N LYS A 175 -22.13 -14.20 4.90
CA LYS A 175 -22.90 -13.32 4.03
C LYS A 175 -24.40 -13.49 4.22
N THR A 176 -24.87 -14.71 4.48
CA THR A 176 -26.29 -14.97 4.76
C THR A 176 -26.72 -14.31 6.07
N ALA A 177 -25.91 -14.42 7.13
CA ALA A 177 -26.14 -13.72 8.39
C ALA A 177 -26.09 -12.20 8.21
N GLN A 178 -25.09 -11.67 7.50
CA GLN A 178 -24.98 -10.24 7.20
C GLN A 178 -26.22 -9.72 6.46
N LYS A 179 -26.68 -10.44 5.43
CA LYS A 179 -27.92 -10.11 4.71
C LYS A 179 -29.13 -10.11 5.65
N ALA A 180 -29.22 -11.06 6.57
CA ALA A 180 -30.30 -11.10 7.56
C ALA A 180 -30.28 -9.86 8.48
N VAL A 181 -29.10 -9.47 8.96
CA VAL A 181 -28.89 -8.28 9.79
C VAL A 181 -29.26 -7.01 9.03
N ILE A 182 -28.79 -6.85 7.79
CA ILE A 182 -29.12 -5.70 6.93
C ILE A 182 -30.64 -5.61 6.69
N ASN A 183 -31.28 -6.75 6.41
CA ASN A 183 -32.73 -6.80 6.21
C ASN A 183 -33.51 -6.38 7.46
N LEU A 184 -33.11 -6.86 8.64
CA LEU A 184 -33.74 -6.43 9.89
C LEU A 184 -33.53 -4.94 10.15
N PHE A 185 -32.31 -4.44 9.95
CA PHE A 185 -31.99 -3.03 10.16
C PHE A 185 -32.83 -2.12 9.26
N ASN A 186 -32.90 -2.45 7.97
CA ASN A 186 -33.71 -1.72 7.01
C ASN A 186 -35.21 -1.81 7.33
N ALA A 187 -35.70 -2.98 7.74
CA ALA A 187 -37.09 -3.16 8.14
C ALA A 187 -37.46 -2.34 9.39
N ILE A 188 -36.58 -2.29 10.41
CA ILE A 188 -36.77 -1.45 11.61
C ILE A 188 -36.78 0.03 11.21
N GLY A 189 -35.81 0.47 10.41
CA GLY A 189 -35.73 1.85 9.93
C GLY A 189 -36.99 2.29 9.17
N GLU A 190 -37.46 1.45 8.25
CA GLU A 190 -38.70 1.69 7.50
C GLU A 190 -39.93 1.69 8.40
N ALA A 191 -40.05 0.75 9.35
CA ALA A 191 -41.18 0.68 10.27
C ALA A 191 -41.25 1.91 11.19
N GLN A 192 -40.11 2.40 11.68
CA GLN A 192 -40.02 3.62 12.47
C GLN A 192 -40.35 4.87 11.63
N ALA A 193 -39.85 4.95 10.39
CA ALA A 193 -40.18 6.05 9.49
C ALA A 193 -41.68 6.10 9.16
N LYS A 194 -42.32 4.94 8.93
CA LYS A 194 -43.76 4.81 8.74
C LYS A 194 -44.53 5.19 10.01
N ALA A 195 -44.10 4.75 11.19
CA ALA A 195 -44.71 5.14 12.47
C ALA A 195 -44.65 6.66 12.70
N LYS A 196 -43.53 7.31 12.36
CA LYS A 196 -43.40 8.78 12.40
C LYS A 196 -44.35 9.47 11.42
N LYS A 197 -44.55 8.94 10.21
CA LYS A 197 -45.55 9.46 9.25
C LYS A 197 -46.98 9.32 9.78
N VAL A 198 -47.37 8.12 10.22
CA VAL A 198 -48.70 7.85 10.77
C VAL A 198 -48.99 8.72 11.99
N SER A 199 -48.03 8.90 12.91
CA SER A 199 -48.22 9.79 14.06
C SER A 199 -48.40 11.26 13.67
N LYS A 200 -47.72 11.74 12.62
CA LYS A 200 -47.95 13.08 12.04
C LYS A 200 -49.34 13.19 11.42
N ASP A 201 -49.81 12.17 10.70
CA ASP A 201 -51.13 12.18 10.09
C ASP A 201 -52.26 12.11 11.13
N LEU A 202 -52.09 11.34 12.21
CA LEU A 202 -53.01 11.31 13.35
C LEU A 202 -53.03 12.63 14.13
N LYS A 203 -51.89 13.32 14.23
CA LYS A 203 -51.81 14.69 14.78
C LYS A 203 -52.62 15.67 13.92
N LYS A 204 -52.47 15.61 12.58
CA LYS A 204 -53.23 16.44 11.64
C LYS A 204 -54.74 16.15 11.69
N LYS A 205 -55.13 14.89 11.89
CA LYS A 205 -56.53 14.45 12.03
C LYS A 205 -57.17 14.80 13.38
N GLY A 206 -56.45 15.47 14.29
CA GLY A 206 -57.04 16.02 15.52
C GLY A 206 -57.31 15.00 16.63
N LEU A 207 -56.73 13.79 16.60
CA LEU A 207 -56.79 12.92 17.79
C LEU A 207 -55.95 13.54 18.91
N THR A 208 -56.62 14.03 19.95
CA THR A 208 -55.99 14.73 21.08
C THR A 208 -55.34 13.78 22.09
N ASN A 209 -55.93 12.59 22.29
CA ASN A 209 -55.44 11.62 23.28
C ASN A 209 -54.09 11.01 22.83
N THR A 210 -52.99 11.44 23.46
CA THR A 210 -51.62 10.98 23.21
C THR A 210 -51.45 9.49 23.50
N ILE A 211 -52.01 9.02 24.62
CA ILE A 211 -51.86 7.64 25.11
C ILE A 211 -52.52 6.64 24.17
N LYS A 212 -53.74 6.92 23.68
CA LYS A 212 -54.43 6.03 22.72
C LYS A 212 -53.70 5.97 21.38
N ARG A 213 -53.23 7.13 20.89
CA ARG A 213 -52.45 7.23 19.64
C ARG A 213 -51.14 6.45 19.73
N GLU A 214 -50.40 6.58 20.82
CA GLU A 214 -49.14 5.85 21.00
C GLU A 214 -49.35 4.33 20.98
N LYS A 215 -50.41 3.85 21.64
CA LYS A 215 -50.78 2.42 21.64
C LYS A 215 -51.14 1.92 20.24
N GLU A 216 -51.90 2.70 19.47
CA GLU A 216 -52.25 2.36 18.08
C GLU A 216 -51.04 2.40 17.15
N VAL A 217 -50.21 3.45 17.23
CA VAL A 217 -48.97 3.56 16.46
C VAL A 217 -48.03 2.41 16.80
N ALA A 218 -47.94 2.00 18.07
CA ALA A 218 -47.12 0.85 18.47
C ALA A 218 -47.65 -0.49 17.91
N LYS A 219 -48.97 -0.71 17.92
CA LYS A 219 -49.58 -1.91 17.30
C LYS A 219 -49.34 -1.95 15.80
N MET A 220 -49.62 -0.84 15.11
CA MET A 220 -49.43 -0.72 13.67
C MET A 220 -47.94 -0.78 13.28
N SER A 221 -47.04 -0.24 14.10
CA SER A 221 -45.60 -0.31 13.86
C SER A 221 -45.08 -1.75 13.97
N LYS A 222 -45.55 -2.54 14.94
CA LYS A 222 -45.19 -3.96 15.06
C LYS A 222 -45.70 -4.79 13.89
N GLN A 223 -46.96 -4.58 13.47
CA GLN A 223 -47.54 -5.28 12.32
C GLN A 223 -46.80 -4.91 11.02
N ASN A 224 -46.56 -3.61 10.78
CA ASN A 224 -45.79 -3.13 9.63
C ASN A 224 -44.37 -3.68 9.59
N PHE A 225 -43.73 -3.86 10.75
CA PHE A 225 -42.41 -4.45 10.86
C PHE A 225 -42.42 -5.94 10.43
N PHE A 226 -43.39 -6.72 10.90
CA PHE A 226 -43.52 -8.12 10.50
C PHE A 226 -43.82 -8.26 9.00
N ASP A 227 -44.63 -7.38 8.42
CA ASP A 227 -44.93 -7.40 6.99
C ASP A 227 -43.70 -7.08 6.14
N LEU A 228 -42.84 -6.16 6.61
CA LEU A 228 -41.56 -5.83 5.96
C LEU A 228 -40.53 -6.98 6.04
N ILE A 229 -40.56 -7.79 7.11
CA ILE A 229 -39.70 -8.97 7.23
C ILE A 229 -40.20 -10.12 6.34
N LYS A 230 -41.51 -10.36 6.29
CA LYS A 230 -42.11 -11.41 5.46
C LYS A 230 -41.87 -11.18 3.98
N ASN A 231 -41.91 -9.90 3.57
CA ASN A 231 -41.68 -9.47 2.21
C ASN A 231 -40.43 -8.56 2.16
N PRO A 232 -39.22 -9.13 2.30
CA PRO A 232 -38.02 -8.33 2.23
C PRO A 232 -37.92 -7.72 0.83
N LYS A 233 -37.68 -6.41 0.76
CA LYS A 233 -37.33 -5.79 -0.52
C LYS A 233 -36.04 -6.42 -1.01
N LYS A 234 -36.02 -6.90 -2.25
CA LYS A 234 -34.78 -7.33 -2.89
C LYS A 234 -33.87 -6.11 -2.97
N ILE A 235 -32.73 -6.19 -2.29
CA ILE A 235 -31.62 -5.24 -2.40
C ILE A 235 -30.87 -5.55 -3.68
#